data_AF-A0A438GX42-F1
#
_entry.id   AF-A0A438GX42-F1
#
_cell.length_a   1.000
_cell.length_b   1.000
_cell.length_c   1.000
_cell.angle_alpha   90.00
_cell.angle_beta   90.00
_cell.angle_gamma   90.00
#
_symmetry.space_group_name_H-M   'P 1'
#
loop_
_entity.id
_entity.type
_entity.pdbx_description
1 polymer ?
#
loop_
_entity_poly.entity_id
_entity_poly.type
_entity_poly.pdbx_seq_one_letter_code
_entity_poly.pdbx_strand_id
1 'polypeptide(L)'
;MERTQQHRQVAHMRQSLFDQGLLDEQFVQLEELQDDANPNFVEEVVTLFYRDSARLVLNIDQALDKTPLDFSKLDSYMHQFKGSASSIGAKKVKGECTLFREYCKAGNGEGCMKTFQQLKKDYAVLRKKLETYFQVIFHPLLFEKMVKIEESDSKMCTLLCLSSSQSIHLLSFSLMIQLARQVGPVETACRRK
;
A
#
# COMPACT_ATOMS: atom_id res chain seq x y z
N MET A 1 -9.94 33.29 1.21
CA MET A 1 -8.92 33.19 2.27
C MET A 1 -8.82 31.76 2.80
N GLU A 2 -9.91 31.16 3.28
CA GLU A 2 -9.94 29.81 3.89
C GLU A 2 -9.55 28.66 2.94
N ARG A 3 -10.09 28.64 1.71
CA ARG A 3 -9.70 27.65 0.68
C ARG A 3 -8.20 27.66 0.41
N THR A 4 -7.57 28.83 0.33
CA THR A 4 -6.12 28.96 0.06
C THR A 4 -5.28 28.39 1.20
N GLN A 5 -5.76 28.44 2.45
CA GLN A 5 -5.07 27.87 3.61
C GLN A 5 -5.16 26.33 3.61
N GLN A 6 -6.32 25.77 3.26
CA GLN A 6 -6.49 24.32 3.11
C GLN A 6 -5.59 23.73 2.02
N HIS A 7 -5.53 24.38 0.85
CA HIS A 7 -4.65 23.90 -0.25
C HIS A 7 -3.17 23.95 0.15
N ARG A 8 -2.73 24.98 0.89
CA ARG A 8 -1.36 25.06 1.42
C ARG A 8 -1.07 23.96 2.43
N GLN A 9 -2.03 23.64 3.30
CA GLN A 9 -1.89 22.57 4.28
C GLN A 9 -1.75 21.20 3.60
N VAL A 10 -2.60 20.90 2.62
CA VAL A 10 -2.52 19.66 1.82
C VAL A 10 -1.16 19.54 1.12
N ALA A 11 -0.72 20.62 0.46
CA ALA A 11 0.58 20.63 -0.23
C ALA A 11 1.75 20.39 0.75
N HIS A 12 1.72 21.00 1.94
CA HIS A 12 2.72 20.79 2.97
C HIS A 12 2.71 19.35 3.50
N MET A 13 1.52 18.78 3.75
CA MET A 13 1.37 17.38 4.17
C MET A 13 1.93 16.43 3.11
N ARG A 14 1.58 16.65 1.84
CA ARG A 14 2.11 15.89 0.71
C ARG A 14 3.63 15.94 0.68
N GLN A 15 4.22 17.14 0.69
CA GLN A 15 5.67 17.32 0.64
C GLN A 15 6.37 16.61 1.80
N SER A 16 5.80 16.69 3.00
CA SER A 16 6.32 16.00 4.19
C SER A 16 6.36 14.47 4.04
N LEU A 17 5.51 13.84 3.22
CA LEU A 17 5.56 12.40 2.97
C LEU A 17 6.82 12.03 2.15
N PHE A 18 7.19 12.88 1.19
CA PHE A 18 8.38 12.70 0.37
C PHE A 18 9.67 13.05 1.14
N ASP A 19 9.67 14.15 1.89
CA ASP A 19 10.85 14.60 2.66
C ASP A 19 11.26 13.59 3.74
N GLN A 20 10.27 12.91 4.36
CA GLN A 20 10.52 11.84 5.32
C GLN A 20 10.90 10.50 4.66
N GLY A 21 10.91 10.46 3.32
CA GLY A 21 11.19 9.29 2.50
C GLY A 21 10.14 8.19 2.62
N LEU A 22 8.90 8.52 2.96
CA LEU A 22 7.80 7.56 3.06
C LEU A 22 7.28 7.16 1.67
N LEU A 23 7.20 8.14 0.77
CA LEU A 23 6.79 7.98 -0.62
C LEU A 23 7.95 8.27 -1.59
N ASP A 24 7.88 7.69 -2.79
CA ASP A 24 8.76 8.00 -3.92
C ASP A 24 7.98 8.41 -5.17
N GLU A 25 8.70 8.69 -6.26
CA GLU A 25 8.15 9.19 -7.53
C GLU A 25 7.01 8.34 -8.11
N GLN A 26 6.91 7.06 -7.74
CA GLN A 26 5.80 6.21 -8.18
C GLN A 26 4.45 6.70 -7.64
N PHE A 27 4.40 7.35 -6.48
CA PHE A 27 3.18 7.95 -5.97
C PHE A 27 2.77 9.18 -6.79
N VAL A 28 3.73 9.95 -7.33
CA VAL A 28 3.44 11.07 -8.23
C VAL A 28 2.81 10.57 -9.52
N GLN A 29 3.38 9.51 -10.10
CA GLN A 29 2.80 8.85 -11.29
C GLN A 29 1.40 8.31 -11.03
N LEU A 30 1.11 7.88 -9.80
CA LEU A 30 -0.21 7.43 -9.42
C LEU A 30 -1.21 8.60 -9.33
N GLU A 31 -0.79 9.74 -8.79
CA GLU A 31 -1.60 10.98 -8.76
C GLU A 31 -1.91 11.51 -10.17
N GLU A 32 -0.97 11.39 -11.11
CA GLU A 32 -1.15 11.81 -12.52
C GLU A 32 -2.23 11.00 -13.27
N LEU A 33 -2.60 9.81 -12.78
CA LEU A 33 -3.67 8.99 -13.35
C LEU A 33 -5.06 9.39 -12.85
N GLN A 34 -5.15 10.27 -11.86
CA GLN A 34 -6.41 10.77 -11.34
C GLN A 34 -6.94 11.92 -12.21
N ASP A 35 -8.23 11.88 -12.54
CA ASP A 35 -8.90 12.91 -13.35
C ASP A 35 -10.30 13.24 -12.80
N ASP A 36 -11.01 14.17 -13.46
CA ASP A 36 -12.36 14.58 -13.06
C ASP A 36 -13.41 13.44 -13.17
N ALA A 37 -13.12 12.40 -13.97
CA ALA A 37 -13.99 11.24 -14.12
C ALA A 37 -13.75 10.19 -13.03
N ASN A 38 -12.54 10.13 -12.46
CA ASN A 38 -12.18 9.27 -11.34
C ASN A 38 -11.43 10.03 -10.24
N PRO A 39 -12.11 10.92 -9.49
CA PRO A 39 -11.46 11.83 -8.54
C PRO A 39 -10.87 11.12 -7.30
N ASN A 40 -11.24 9.86 -7.03
CA ASN A 40 -10.78 9.11 -5.84
C ASN A 40 -9.77 8.01 -6.16
N PHE A 41 -9.28 7.93 -7.41
CA PHE A 41 -8.43 6.84 -7.89
C PHE A 41 -7.26 6.51 -6.95
N VAL A 42 -6.54 7.53 -6.48
CA VAL A 42 -5.37 7.35 -5.62
C VAL A 42 -5.77 6.77 -4.26
N GLU A 43 -6.86 7.26 -3.68
CA GLU A 43 -7.39 6.75 -2.41
C GLU A 43 -7.82 5.28 -2.55
N GLU A 44 -8.51 4.93 -3.63
CA GLU A 44 -8.96 3.55 -3.90
C GLU A 44 -7.77 2.60 -4.06
N VAL A 45 -6.74 3.02 -4.78
CA VAL A 45 -5.49 2.28 -4.97
C VAL A 45 -4.80 2.02 -3.63
N VAL A 46 -4.62 3.06 -2.81
CA VAL A 46 -3.99 2.93 -1.50
C VAL A 46 -4.83 2.06 -0.57
N THR A 47 -6.16 2.20 -0.63
CA THR A 47 -7.09 1.36 0.13
C THR A 47 -6.97 -0.10 -0.21
N LEU A 48 -6.88 -0.39 -1.51
CA LEU A 48 -6.70 -1.74 -2.00
C LEU A 48 -5.35 -2.33 -1.53
N PHE A 49 -4.27 -1.54 -1.57
CA PHE A 49 -2.97 -1.94 -1.03
C PHE A 49 -3.07 -2.39 0.44
N TYR A 50 -3.64 -1.57 1.32
CA TYR A 50 -3.73 -1.90 2.76
C TYR A 50 -4.63 -3.10 3.05
N ARG A 51 -5.74 -3.22 2.30
CA ARG A 51 -6.65 -4.36 2.41
C ARG A 51 -5.96 -5.67 2.03
N ASP A 52 -5.30 -5.70 0.89
CA ASP A 52 -4.72 -6.93 0.34
C ASP A 52 -3.44 -7.34 1.08
N SER A 53 -2.64 -6.36 1.52
CA SER A 53 -1.39 -6.63 2.25
C SER A 53 -1.61 -7.06 3.70
N ALA A 54 -2.75 -6.76 4.34
CA ALA A 54 -3.06 -7.22 5.70
C ALA A 54 -2.97 -8.75 5.85
N ARG A 55 -3.51 -9.50 4.89
CA ARG A 55 -3.40 -10.98 4.88
C ARG A 55 -1.96 -11.44 4.66
N LEU A 56 -1.20 -10.70 3.85
CA LEU A 56 0.19 -11.05 3.56
C LEU A 56 1.07 -10.86 4.81
N VAL A 57 0.91 -9.75 5.53
CA VAL A 57 1.56 -9.50 6.82
C VAL A 57 1.29 -10.64 7.81
N LEU A 58 0.01 -11.05 7.95
CA LEU A 58 -0.36 -12.16 8.83
C LEU A 58 0.32 -13.48 8.43
N ASN A 59 0.33 -13.81 7.13
CA ASN A 59 0.95 -15.03 6.62
C ASN A 59 2.47 -15.05 6.89
N ILE A 60 3.12 -13.89 6.84
CA ILE A 60 4.55 -13.75 7.14
C ILE A 60 4.81 -13.95 8.64
N ASP A 61 4.04 -13.29 9.52
CA ASP A 61 4.15 -13.50 10.98
C ASP A 61 4.01 -15.00 11.31
N GLN A 62 2.97 -15.66 10.80
CA GLN A 62 2.76 -17.10 11.01
C GLN A 62 3.86 -18.00 10.42
N ALA A 63 4.53 -17.56 9.35
CA ALA A 63 5.63 -18.31 8.75
C ALA A 63 6.93 -18.15 9.55
N LEU A 64 7.12 -16.99 10.19
CA LEU A 64 8.27 -16.70 11.07
C LEU A 64 8.18 -17.42 12.43
N ASP A 65 6.97 -17.79 12.88
CA ASP A 65 6.77 -18.57 14.10
C ASP A 65 7.07 -20.07 13.94
N LYS A 66 7.33 -20.55 12.72
CA LYS A 66 7.56 -21.98 12.44
C LYS A 66 9.02 -22.37 12.59
N THR A 67 9.24 -23.60 13.06
CA THR A 67 10.57 -24.22 13.13
C THR A 67 10.53 -25.59 12.44
N PRO A 68 11.41 -25.87 11.47
CA PRO A 68 12.38 -24.95 10.86
C PRO A 68 11.71 -23.86 10.00
N LEU A 69 12.42 -22.75 9.77
CA LEU A 69 11.95 -21.69 8.88
C LEU A 69 12.01 -22.13 7.40
N ASP A 70 10.95 -21.84 6.66
CA ASP A 70 10.90 -22.01 5.21
C ASP A 70 11.27 -20.69 4.52
N PHE A 71 12.57 -20.50 4.28
CA PHE A 71 13.10 -19.28 3.65
C PHE A 71 12.60 -19.06 2.21
N SER A 72 12.30 -20.13 1.48
CA SER A 72 11.78 -20.03 0.11
C SER A 72 10.36 -19.44 0.12
N LYS A 73 9.51 -19.93 1.02
CA LYS A 73 8.17 -19.41 1.21
C LYS A 73 8.16 -17.97 1.71
N LEU A 74 9.05 -17.65 2.64
CA LEU A 74 9.25 -16.29 3.15
C LEU A 74 9.72 -15.31 2.05
N ASP A 75 10.66 -15.71 1.20
CA ASP A 75 11.10 -14.90 0.04
C ASP A 75 9.93 -14.63 -0.93
N SER A 76 9.12 -15.65 -1.21
CA SER A 76 7.94 -15.52 -2.08
C SER A 76 6.91 -14.52 -1.53
N TYR A 77 6.64 -14.57 -0.22
CA TYR A 77 5.75 -13.58 0.40
C TYR A 77 6.33 -12.16 0.30
N MET A 78 7.63 -11.99 0.54
CA MET A 78 8.25 -10.67 0.44
C MET A 78 8.37 -10.16 -0.99
N HIS A 79 8.53 -11.05 -1.97
CA HIS A 79 8.50 -10.65 -3.37
C HIS A 79 7.13 -10.06 -3.73
N GLN A 80 6.04 -10.72 -3.32
CA GLN A 80 4.68 -10.22 -3.52
C GLN A 80 4.45 -8.89 -2.78
N PHE A 81 4.88 -8.80 -1.52
CA PHE A 81 4.70 -7.56 -0.75
C PHE A 81 5.50 -6.41 -1.36
N LYS A 82 6.75 -6.66 -1.77
CA LYS A 82 7.57 -5.67 -2.47
C LYS A 82 6.88 -5.14 -3.72
N GLY A 83 6.29 -6.01 -4.53
CA GLY A 83 5.56 -5.61 -5.74
C GLY A 83 4.37 -4.70 -5.40
N SER A 84 3.58 -5.07 -4.41
CA SER A 84 2.44 -4.28 -3.94
C SER A 84 2.85 -2.95 -3.29
N ALA A 85 3.91 -2.92 -2.50
CA ALA A 85 4.45 -1.69 -1.92
C ALA A 85 5.02 -0.76 -3.01
N SER A 86 5.61 -1.35 -4.05
CA SER A 86 6.12 -0.59 -5.19
C SER A 86 4.99 0.11 -5.94
N SER A 87 3.82 -0.51 -6.13
CA SER A 87 2.73 0.10 -6.91
C SER A 87 2.15 1.39 -6.32
N ILE A 88 2.33 1.64 -5.02
CA ILE A 88 1.91 2.89 -4.37
C ILE A 88 3.09 3.80 -4.00
N GLY A 89 4.31 3.45 -4.40
CA GLY A 89 5.51 4.20 -4.04
C GLY A 89 5.88 4.15 -2.55
N ALA A 90 5.50 3.11 -1.81
CA ALA A 90 5.83 2.94 -0.39
C ALA A 90 7.33 2.64 -0.19
N LYS A 91 8.15 3.69 -0.20
CA LYS A 91 9.61 3.62 -0.35
C LYS A 91 10.30 2.81 0.75
N LYS A 92 10.04 3.13 2.03
CA LYS A 92 10.65 2.41 3.16
C LYS A 92 10.21 0.95 3.23
N VAL A 93 8.91 0.69 3.10
CA VAL A 93 8.35 -0.67 3.10
C VAL A 93 8.99 -1.52 2.00
N LYS A 94 9.11 -0.98 0.78
CA LYS A 94 9.81 -1.62 -0.35
C LYS A 94 11.29 -1.91 -0.04
N GLY A 95 11.95 -1.01 0.68
CA GLY A 95 13.32 -1.16 1.17
C GLY A 95 13.46 -2.35 2.13
N GLU A 96 12.63 -2.40 3.15
CA GLU A 96 12.60 -3.49 4.13
C GLU A 96 12.27 -4.85 3.48
N CYS A 97 11.33 -4.88 2.52
CA CYS A 97 11.08 -6.11 1.74
C CYS A 97 12.34 -6.57 1.00
N THR A 98 13.13 -5.65 0.45
CA THR A 98 14.36 -6.00 -0.26
C THR A 98 15.40 -6.58 0.68
N LEU A 99 15.62 -5.94 1.83
CA LEU A 99 16.56 -6.41 2.84
C LEU A 99 16.16 -7.78 3.41
N PHE A 100 14.88 -7.99 3.70
CA PHE A 100 14.37 -9.26 4.21
C PHE A 100 14.68 -10.41 3.25
N ARG A 101 14.49 -10.19 1.94
CA ARG A 101 14.80 -11.20 0.92
C ARG A 101 16.27 -11.56 0.86
N GLU A 102 17.17 -10.62 1.10
CA GLU A 102 18.60 -10.93 1.22
C GLU A 102 18.88 -11.81 2.43
N TYR A 103 18.18 -11.61 3.55
CA TYR A 103 18.27 -12.52 4.69
C TYR A 103 17.66 -13.91 4.42
N CYS A 104 16.59 -14.01 3.62
CA CYS A 104 16.09 -15.31 3.17
C CYS A 104 17.15 -16.08 2.37
N LYS A 105 17.81 -15.42 1.41
CA LYS A 105 18.88 -16.03 0.61
C LYS A 105 20.08 -16.46 1.46
N ALA A 106 20.37 -15.71 2.52
CA ALA A 106 21.44 -16.03 3.46
C ALA A 106 21.06 -17.07 4.53
N GLY A 107 19.80 -17.54 4.58
CA GLY A 107 19.32 -18.44 5.64
C GLY A 107 19.32 -17.80 7.03
N ASN A 108 19.25 -16.47 7.13
CA ASN A 108 19.36 -15.73 8.37
C ASN A 108 17.97 -15.43 8.98
N GLY A 109 17.49 -16.33 9.83
CA GLY A 109 16.19 -16.20 10.50
C GLY A 109 16.08 -14.98 11.43
N GLU A 110 17.15 -14.65 12.16
CA GLU A 110 17.17 -13.48 13.05
C GLU A 110 17.07 -12.17 12.26
N GLY A 111 17.79 -12.09 11.14
CA GLY A 111 17.71 -10.97 10.19
C GLY A 111 16.30 -10.81 9.63
N CYS A 112 15.68 -11.90 9.16
CA CYS A 112 14.29 -11.91 8.72
C CYS A 112 13.35 -11.34 9.80
N MET A 113 13.44 -11.84 11.04
CA MET A 113 12.58 -11.38 12.13
C MET A 113 12.75 -9.89 12.42
N LYS A 114 14.00 -9.40 12.55
CA LYS A 114 14.29 -7.99 12.81
C LYS A 114 13.77 -7.08 11.70
N THR A 115 14.05 -7.41 10.44
CA THR A 115 13.61 -6.63 9.29
C THR A 115 12.09 -6.63 9.17
N PHE A 116 11.40 -7.74 9.50
CA PHE A 116 9.94 -7.75 9.47
C PHE A 116 9.30 -6.87 10.54
N GLN A 117 9.88 -6.81 11.74
CA GLN A 117 9.41 -5.87 12.77
C GLN A 117 9.58 -4.41 12.32
N GLN A 118 10.68 -4.09 11.63
CA GLN A 118 10.89 -2.77 11.06
C GLN A 118 9.89 -2.46 9.94
N LEU A 119 9.67 -3.43 9.05
CA LEU A 119 8.66 -3.34 7.99
C LEU A 119 7.28 -3.01 8.56
N LYS A 120 6.83 -3.71 9.62
CA LYS A 120 5.53 -3.44 10.26
C LYS A 120 5.43 -2.01 10.79
N LYS A 121 6.51 -1.47 11.39
CA LYS A 121 6.55 -0.07 11.84
C LYS A 121 6.42 0.91 10.68
N ASP A 122 7.23 0.74 9.63
CA ASP A 122 7.19 1.65 8.48
C ASP A 122 5.86 1.57 7.73
N TYR A 123 5.27 0.38 7.65
CA TYR A 123 3.94 0.14 7.09
C TYR A 123 2.85 0.87 7.88
N ALA A 124 2.84 0.77 9.21
CA ALA A 124 1.87 1.44 10.08
C ALA A 124 2.03 2.97 10.07
N VAL A 125 3.27 3.46 10.07
CA VAL A 125 3.57 4.91 9.97
C VAL A 125 3.07 5.46 8.65
N LEU A 126 3.39 4.81 7.53
CA LEU A 126 2.94 5.23 6.21
C LEU A 126 1.42 5.25 6.14
N ARG A 127 0.76 4.21 6.67
CA ARG A 127 -0.70 4.10 6.71
C ARG A 127 -1.28 5.34 7.37
N LYS A 128 -1.01 5.54 8.67
CA LYS A 128 -1.54 6.65 9.46
C LYS A 128 -1.35 8.02 8.79
N LYS A 129 -0.19 8.23 8.15
CA LYS A 129 0.11 9.47 7.43
C LYS A 129 -0.74 9.64 6.16
N LEU A 130 -0.92 8.58 5.38
CA LEU A 130 -1.82 8.57 4.23
C LEU A 130 -3.29 8.72 4.64
N GLU A 131 -3.73 8.11 5.74
CA GLU A 131 -5.09 8.30 6.27
C GLU A 131 -5.34 9.78 6.59
N THR A 132 -4.40 10.42 7.29
CA THR A 132 -4.49 11.84 7.63
C THR A 132 -4.49 12.71 6.36
N TYR A 133 -3.63 12.36 5.38
CA TYR A 133 -3.55 13.07 4.09
C TYR A 133 -4.88 13.02 3.33
N PHE A 134 -5.47 11.82 3.20
CA PHE A 134 -6.72 11.63 2.49
C PHE A 134 -7.93 12.20 3.21
N GLN A 135 -7.97 12.21 4.55
CA GLN A 135 -9.04 12.87 5.31
C GLN A 135 -9.12 14.39 5.06
N VAL A 136 -8.00 15.03 4.72
CA VAL A 136 -7.97 16.47 4.43
C VAL A 136 -8.28 16.76 2.95
N ILE A 137 -7.97 15.81 2.06
CA ILE A 137 -8.22 15.93 0.61
C ILE A 137 -9.65 15.55 0.25
N PHE A 138 -10.12 14.44 0.79
CA PHE A 138 -11.43 13.87 0.52
C PHE A 138 -12.34 14.22 1.69
N HIS A 139 -13.49 14.84 1.40
CA HIS A 139 -14.50 15.16 2.40
C HIS A 139 -14.81 13.92 3.26
N PRO A 140 -15.09 14.02 4.58
CA PRO A 140 -14.99 12.91 5.56
C PRO A 140 -15.81 11.61 5.37
N LEU A 141 -16.45 11.39 4.22
CA LEU A 141 -17.49 10.36 4.05
C LEU A 141 -17.00 8.99 3.54
N LEU A 142 -15.70 8.76 3.34
CA LEU A 142 -15.20 7.47 2.83
C LEU A 142 -14.28 6.69 3.78
N PHE A 143 -13.87 7.27 4.91
CA PHE A 143 -12.80 6.68 5.74
C PHE A 143 -13.24 5.69 6.85
N GLU A 144 -14.51 5.26 6.91
CA GLU A 144 -14.95 4.33 7.96
C GLU A 144 -14.45 2.88 7.79
N LYS A 145 -13.86 2.51 6.64
CA LYS A 145 -13.49 1.10 6.37
C LYS A 145 -12.03 0.75 6.66
N MET A 146 -11.14 1.72 6.90
CA MET A 146 -9.75 1.42 7.25
C MET A 146 -9.51 1.22 8.75
N VAL A 147 -10.39 1.67 9.64
CA VAL A 147 -10.03 1.81 11.08
C VAL A 147 -9.99 0.49 11.87
N LYS A 148 -10.51 -0.64 11.37
CA LYS A 148 -10.66 -1.87 12.19
C LYS A 148 -9.51 -2.88 12.15
N ILE A 149 -8.32 -2.47 11.73
CA ILE A 149 -7.13 -3.34 11.82
C ILE A 149 -6.04 -2.54 12.53
N GLU A 150 -5.75 -2.94 13.77
CA GLU A 150 -4.72 -2.42 14.68
C GLU A 150 -5.17 -1.45 15.78
N GLU A 151 -6.02 -1.95 16.66
CA GLU A 151 -5.81 -1.74 18.11
C GLU A 151 -6.47 -2.90 18.86
N SER A 152 -5.73 -4.00 19.08
CA SER A 152 -6.01 -5.02 20.11
C SER A 152 -4.89 -6.05 20.12
N ASP A 153 -4.25 -6.20 21.27
CA ASP A 153 -3.21 -7.19 21.59
C ASP A 153 -3.42 -8.57 20.97
N SER A 154 -2.42 -9.01 20.19
CA SER A 154 -1.83 -10.36 20.03
C SER A 154 -2.66 -11.67 20.08
N LYS A 155 -3.97 -11.72 20.36
CA LYS A 155 -4.69 -13.00 20.56
C LYS A 155 -6.11 -13.08 19.98
N MET A 156 -6.66 -12.01 19.40
CA MET A 156 -8.06 -11.99 18.92
C MET A 156 -8.25 -11.89 17.40
N CYS A 157 -7.22 -12.20 16.59
CA CYS A 157 -7.29 -11.95 15.14
C CYS A 157 -7.99 -13.07 14.32
N THR A 158 -8.41 -14.18 14.94
CA THR A 158 -8.97 -15.33 14.20
C THR A 158 -10.46 -15.20 13.85
N LEU A 159 -11.22 -14.28 14.48
CA LEU A 159 -12.68 -14.37 14.45
C LEU A 159 -13.41 -13.49 13.42
N LEU A 160 -12.76 -12.52 12.75
CA LEU A 160 -13.50 -11.53 11.93
C LEU A 160 -13.25 -11.60 10.41
N CYS A 161 -12.39 -12.49 9.92
CA CYS A 161 -12.19 -12.68 8.47
C CYS A 161 -13.27 -13.54 7.79
N LEU A 162 -14.29 -14.02 8.51
CA LEU A 162 -15.28 -14.98 7.99
C LEU A 162 -16.55 -14.35 7.37
N SER A 163 -16.72 -13.02 7.42
CA SER A 163 -18.01 -12.40 7.05
C SER A 163 -17.99 -11.46 5.85
N SER A 164 -17.12 -11.67 4.87
CA SER A 164 -17.27 -11.01 3.56
C SER A 164 -16.68 -11.85 2.43
N SER A 165 -17.30 -13.01 2.17
CA SER A 165 -17.26 -13.63 0.85
C SER A 165 -18.03 -12.74 -0.12
N GLN A 166 -17.34 -12.13 -1.07
CA GLN A 166 -17.84 -12.02 -2.44
C GLN A 166 -16.65 -11.94 -3.40
N SER A 167 -16.51 -13.02 -4.16
CA SER A 167 -15.64 -13.19 -5.30
C SER A 167 -15.84 -12.08 -6.31
N ILE A 168 -14.87 -11.18 -6.46
CA ILE A 168 -14.67 -10.43 -7.70
C ILE A 168 -13.20 -10.58 -8.09
N HIS A 169 -13.04 -11.06 -9.32
CA HIS A 169 -11.84 -11.47 -10.03
C HIS A 169 -10.52 -10.79 -9.64
N LEU A 170 -9.59 -11.64 -9.18
CA LEU A 170 -8.21 -11.87 -9.65
C LEU A 170 -7.76 -11.15 -10.96
N LEU A 171 -7.86 -9.84 -11.04
CA LEU A 171 -6.86 -9.05 -11.76
C LEU A 171 -5.92 -8.56 -10.66
N SER A 172 -4.72 -9.13 -10.59
CA SER A 172 -3.71 -8.62 -9.66
C SER A 172 -3.56 -7.12 -9.92
N PHE A 173 -3.34 -6.34 -8.87
CA PHE A 173 -3.13 -4.91 -8.96
C PHE A 173 -2.06 -4.52 -10.02
N SER A 174 -1.10 -5.43 -10.24
CA SER A 174 -0.11 -5.35 -11.32
C SER A 174 -0.73 -5.36 -12.72
N LEU A 175 -1.80 -6.13 -12.96
CA LEU A 175 -2.46 -6.20 -14.26
C LEU A 175 -3.33 -4.98 -14.53
N MET A 176 -3.96 -4.37 -13.51
CA MET A 176 -4.69 -3.10 -13.68
C MET A 176 -3.76 -1.94 -14.06
N ILE A 177 -2.61 -1.81 -13.39
CA ILE A 177 -1.59 -0.80 -13.75
C ILE A 177 -0.96 -1.10 -15.12
N GLN A 178 -0.74 -2.38 -15.45
CA GLN A 178 -0.18 -2.78 -16.74
C GLN A 178 -1.17 -2.59 -17.90
N LEU A 179 -2.47 -2.78 -17.66
CA LEU A 179 -3.54 -2.48 -18.62
C LEU A 179 -3.74 -0.98 -18.78
N ALA A 180 -3.68 -0.19 -17.69
CA ALA A 180 -3.73 1.26 -17.75
C ALA A 180 -2.57 1.86 -18.59
N ARG A 181 -1.40 1.23 -18.60
CA ARG A 181 -0.27 1.62 -19.48
C ARG A 181 -0.44 1.20 -20.94
N GLN A 182 -1.33 0.26 -21.27
CA GLN A 182 -1.56 -0.16 -22.66
C GLN A 182 -2.65 0.64 -23.37
N VAL A 183 -3.44 1.43 -22.63
CA VAL A 183 -4.35 2.40 -23.23
C VAL A 183 -3.55 3.69 -23.47
N GLY A 184 -2.94 3.79 -24.65
CA GLY A 184 -2.35 5.05 -25.13
C GLY A 184 -3.40 6.17 -25.22
N PRO A 185 -2.99 7.44 -25.39
CA PRO A 185 -3.92 8.56 -25.44
C PRO A 185 -4.98 8.32 -26.52
N VAL A 186 -6.26 8.37 -26.14
CA VAL A 186 -7.36 8.38 -27.10
C VAL A 186 -7.22 9.67 -27.91
N GLU A 187 -6.74 9.55 -29.14
CA GLU A 187 -6.84 10.62 -30.14
C GLU A 187 -8.33 10.94 -30.33
N THR A 188 -8.78 12.01 -29.68
CA THR A 188 -10.05 12.64 -30.02
C THR A 188 -9.86 13.34 -31.36
N ALA A 189 -10.12 12.61 -32.44
CA ALA A 189 -10.25 13.16 -33.78
C ALA A 189 -11.48 14.08 -33.83
N CYS A 190 -11.33 15.32 -33.39
CA CYS A 190 -12.26 16.39 -33.70
C CYS A 190 -12.06 16.79 -35.16
N ARG A 191 -12.67 16.08 -36.10
CA ARG A 191 -12.78 16.53 -37.49
C ARG A 191 -14.07 17.31 -37.68
N ARG A 192 -13.93 18.63 -37.64
CA ARG A 192 -14.86 19.59 -38.24
C ARG A 192 -15.06 19.25 -39.72
N LYS A 193 -16.31 19.01 -40.12
CA LYS A 193 -17.00 19.73 -41.20
C LYS A 193 -18.47 19.33 -41.21
#